data_AF-F7RY28-F1
#
_entry.id   AF-F7RY28-F1
#
_cell.length_a   1.000
_cell.length_b   1.000
_cell.length_c   1.000
_cell.angle_alpha   90.00
_cell.angle_beta   90.00
_cell.angle_gamma   90.00
#
_symmetry.space_group_name_H-M   'P 1'
#
loop_
_entity.id
_entity.type
_entity.pdbx_description
1 polymer ?
#
loop_
_entity_poly.entity_id
_entity_poly.type
_entity_poly.pdbx_seq_one_letter_code
_entity_poly.pdbx_strand_id
1 'polypeptide(L)'
;MNYLLAVVLPPVAVWVSGARKHVWLSLALYLTALYLLRIASSGEVPGAYAGAPVIYVAAIIHAFIFTHRHYQKTSGQVHPHRGSAAQSQETPKKPEEK
;
A
#
# COMPACT_ATOMS: atom_id res chain seq x y z
N MET A 1 -4.75 1.60 14.15
CA MET A 1 -3.63 1.77 13.19
C MET A 1 -3.65 3.19 12.64
N ASN A 2 -2.48 3.83 12.53
CA ASN A 2 -2.34 5.21 12.06
C ASN A 2 -2.49 5.33 10.54
N TYR A 3 -3.71 5.16 10.01
CA TYR A 3 -4.01 5.55 8.62
C TYR A 3 -3.69 7.04 8.37
N LEU A 4 -3.79 7.87 9.41
CA LEU A 4 -3.33 9.27 9.38
C LEU A 4 -1.84 9.39 9.04
N LEU A 5 -0.98 8.48 9.50
CA LEU A 5 0.44 8.49 9.13
C LEU A 5 0.64 8.23 7.63
N ALA A 6 -0.19 7.36 7.02
CA ALA A 6 -0.11 7.11 5.58
C ALA A 6 -0.52 8.32 4.74
N VAL A 7 -1.35 9.22 5.30
CA VAL A 7 -1.79 10.45 4.63
C VAL A 7 -0.79 11.59 4.81
N VAL A 8 -0.25 11.76 6.02
CA VAL A 8 0.62 12.90 6.36
C VAL A 8 2.09 12.62 6.05
N LEU A 9 2.55 11.39 6.34
CA LEU A 9 3.95 11.01 6.26
C LEU A 9 4.11 9.58 5.70
N PRO A 10 3.78 9.37 4.41
CA PRO A 10 3.75 8.06 3.76
C PRO A 10 5.00 7.18 4.00
N PRO A 11 6.25 7.71 3.92
CA PRO A 11 7.45 6.88 4.11
C PRO A 11 7.55 6.29 5.52
N VAL A 12 7.13 7.03 6.54
CA VAL A 12 7.13 6.55 7.93
C VAL A 12 6.05 5.50 8.15
N ALA A 13 4.87 5.67 7.53
CA ALA A 13 3.84 4.63 7.55
C ALA A 13 4.33 3.31 6.94
N VAL A 14 5.04 3.37 5.79
CA VAL A 14 5.67 2.20 5.17
C VAL A 14 6.73 1.58 6.10
N TRP A 15 7.54 2.40 6.77
CA TRP A 15 8.53 1.91 7.73
C TRP A 15 7.88 1.16 8.91
N VAL A 16 6.88 1.76 9.54
CA VAL A 16 6.13 1.19 10.68
C VAL A 16 5.41 -0.11 10.28
N SER A 17 4.93 -0.21 9.04
CA SER A 17 4.29 -1.42 8.52
C SER A 17 5.26 -2.61 8.34
N GLY A 18 6.57 -2.39 8.44
CA GLY A 18 7.61 -3.41 8.28
C GLY A 18 8.13 -3.59 6.85
N ALA A 19 7.60 -2.84 5.87
CA ALA A 19 7.97 -2.95 4.46
C ALA A 19 9.24 -2.13 4.10
N ARG A 20 10.37 -2.39 4.79
CA ARG A 20 11.60 -1.58 4.71
C ARG A 20 12.13 -1.38 3.27
N LYS A 21 12.03 -2.39 2.41
CA LYS A 21 12.47 -2.30 1.00
C LYS A 21 11.70 -1.25 0.18
N HIS A 22 10.46 -0.94 0.57
CA HIS A 22 9.59 0.00 -0.12
C HIS A 22 9.69 1.43 0.43
N VAL A 23 10.45 1.65 1.50
CA VAL A 23 10.60 2.97 2.13
C VAL A 23 11.27 3.96 1.18
N TRP A 24 12.30 3.53 0.44
CA TRP A 24 13.00 4.39 -0.53
C TRP A 24 12.07 4.86 -1.66
N LEU A 25 11.26 3.96 -2.21
CA LEU A 25 10.27 4.33 -3.22
C LEU A 25 9.23 5.30 -2.65
N SER A 26 8.72 5.01 -1.45
CA SER A 26 7.76 5.89 -0.78
C SER A 26 8.35 7.28 -0.51
N LEU A 27 9.63 7.34 -0.13
CA LEU A 27 10.36 8.58 0.11
C LEU A 27 10.55 9.36 -1.18
N ALA A 28 10.96 8.71 -2.26
CA ALA A 28 11.14 9.34 -3.57
C ALA A 28 9.82 9.96 -4.08
N LEU A 29 8.71 9.23 -3.98
CA LEU A 29 7.38 9.75 -4.35
C LEU A 29 6.98 10.96 -3.50
N TYR A 30 7.19 10.87 -2.18
CA TYR A 30 6.86 11.95 -1.26
C TYR A 30 7.68 13.22 -1.51
N LEU A 31 9.01 13.09 -1.66
CA LEU A 31 9.89 14.22 -1.95
C LEU A 31 9.59 14.84 -3.31
N THR A 32 9.28 14.02 -4.32
CA THR A 32 8.89 14.51 -5.66
C THR A 32 7.59 15.31 -5.58
N ALA A 33 6.59 14.84 -4.82
CA ALA A 33 5.35 15.58 -4.60
C ALA A 33 5.59 16.94 -3.93
N LEU A 34 6.43 16.98 -2.89
CA LEU A 34 6.77 18.22 -2.20
C LEU A 34 7.56 19.20 -3.08
N TYR A 35 8.47 18.68 -3.90
CA TYR A 35 9.21 19.46 -4.87
C TYR A 35 8.28 20.08 -5.92
N LEU A 36 7.37 19.28 -6.49
CA LEU A 36 6.36 19.78 -7.43
C LEU A 36 5.42 20.78 -6.77
N LEU A 37 5.04 20.58 -5.50
CA LEU A 37 4.22 21.55 -4.76
C LEU A 37 4.95 22.89 -4.62
N ARG A 38 6.26 22.86 -4.35
CA ARG A 38 7.06 24.09 -4.28
C ARG A 38 7.10 24.81 -5.62
N ILE A 39 7.28 24.10 -6.73
CA ILE A 39 7.21 24.68 -8.08
C ILE A 39 5.80 25.22 -8.38
N ALA A 40 4.76 24.47 -8.02
CA ALA A 40 3.38 24.92 -8.20
C ALA A 40 3.10 26.23 -7.44
N SER A 41 3.72 26.38 -6.26
CA SER A 41 3.58 27.56 -5.41
C SER A 41 4.34 28.78 -5.93
N SER A 42 5.38 28.61 -6.77
CA SER A 42 6.08 29.72 -7.43
C SER A 42 5.38 30.19 -8.71
N GLY A 43 4.41 29.43 -9.22
CA GLY A 43 3.67 29.77 -10.44
C GLY A 43 4.47 29.60 -11.74
N GLU A 44 5.68 29.04 -11.67
CA GLU A 44 6.62 28.99 -12.80
C GLU A 44 6.29 27.89 -13.81
N VAL A 45 5.65 26.79 -13.38
CA VAL A 45 5.37 25.63 -14.24
C VAL A 45 3.87 25.32 -14.28
N PRO A 46 3.18 25.56 -15.40
CA PRO A 46 1.73 25.38 -15.54
C PRO A 46 1.21 23.97 -15.28
N GLY A 47 2.06 22.93 -15.32
CA GLY A 47 1.65 21.55 -15.01
C GLY A 47 1.84 21.14 -13.55
N ALA A 48 2.60 21.90 -12.77
CA ALA A 48 3.00 21.49 -11.42
C ALA A 48 1.81 21.48 -10.44
N TYR A 49 0.83 22.38 -10.61
CA TYR A 49 -0.36 22.44 -9.76
C TYR A 49 -1.22 21.16 -9.82
N ALA A 50 -1.26 20.50 -10.99
CA ALA A 50 -1.96 19.23 -11.18
C ALA A 50 -1.05 18.04 -10.83
N GLY A 51 0.24 18.12 -11.19
CA GLY A 51 1.19 17.05 -10.94
C GLY A 51 1.47 16.80 -9.46
N ALA A 52 1.65 17.86 -8.66
CA ALA A 52 1.94 17.75 -7.23
C ALA A 52 0.92 16.89 -6.45
N PRO A 53 -0.41 17.17 -6.51
CA PRO A 53 -1.39 16.35 -5.81
C PRO A 53 -1.48 14.92 -6.35
N VAL A 54 -1.28 14.70 -7.66
CA VAL A 54 -1.32 13.35 -8.24
C VAL A 54 -0.18 12.48 -7.68
N ILE A 55 1.04 13.01 -7.66
CA ILE A 55 2.19 12.27 -7.10
C ILE A 55 2.02 12.08 -5.58
N TYR A 56 1.44 13.05 -4.88
CA TYR A 56 1.12 12.92 -3.46
C TYR A 56 0.13 11.78 -3.19
N VAL A 57 -0.95 11.70 -3.97
CA VAL A 57 -1.94 10.62 -3.86
C VAL A 57 -1.31 9.27 -4.19
N ALA A 58 -0.42 9.19 -5.19
CA ALA A 58 0.32 7.96 -5.49
C ALA A 58 1.18 7.51 -4.28
N ALA A 59 1.84 8.44 -3.59
CA ALA A 59 2.58 8.15 -2.37
C ALA A 59 1.65 7.63 -1.24
N ILE A 60 0.48 8.24 -1.07
CA ILE A 60 -0.53 7.80 -0.09
C ILE A 60 -1.02 6.39 -0.41
N ILE A 61 -1.42 6.10 -1.65
CA ILE A 61 -1.91 4.77 -2.04
C ILE A 61 -0.86 3.70 -1.77
N HIS A 62 0.39 3.97 -2.15
CA HIS A 62 1.51 3.09 -1.90
C HIS A 62 1.67 2.80 -0.40
N ALA A 63 1.68 3.83 0.46
CA ALA A 63 1.78 3.65 1.91
C ALA A 63 0.56 2.97 2.52
N PHE A 64 -0.64 3.29 2.04
CA PHE A 64 -1.90 2.71 2.48
C PHE A 64 -1.92 1.20 2.27
N ILE A 65 -1.48 0.69 1.12
CA ILE A 65 -1.45 -0.76 0.84
C ILE A 65 -0.65 -1.51 1.90
N PHE A 66 0.55 -1.03 2.24
CA PHE A 66 1.39 -1.71 3.23
C PHE A 66 0.85 -1.58 4.65
N THR A 67 0.39 -0.38 5.00
CA THR A 67 -0.25 -0.10 6.29
C THR A 67 -1.48 -1.01 6.45
N HIS A 68 -2.36 -1.07 5.47
CA HIS A 68 -3.55 -1.93 5.47
C HIS A 68 -3.21 -3.43 5.60
N ARG A 69 -2.23 -3.93 4.83
CA ARG A 69 -1.76 -5.32 4.95
C ARG A 69 -1.19 -5.63 6.33
N HIS A 70 -0.46 -4.68 6.93
CA HIS A 70 0.07 -4.84 8.28
C HIS A 70 -1.09 -4.98 9.29
N TYR A 71 -2.12 -4.15 9.19
CA TYR A 71 -3.30 -4.26 10.06
C TYR A 71 -4.09 -5.54 9.90
N GLN A 72 -4.28 -6.01 8.67
CA GLN A 72 -4.95 -7.29 8.44
C GLN A 72 -4.22 -8.43 9.16
N LYS A 73 -2.88 -8.40 9.19
CA LYS A 73 -2.06 -9.37 9.92
C LYS A 73 -2.18 -9.21 11.43
N THR A 74 -2.10 -7.98 11.96
CA THR A 74 -2.14 -7.75 13.41
C THR A 74 -3.53 -7.95 14.01
N SER A 75 -4.58 -7.67 13.24
CA SER A 75 -5.97 -7.71 13.72
C SER A 75 -6.63 -9.08 13.55
N GLY A 76 -5.87 -10.10 13.13
CA GLY A 76 -6.38 -11.47 12.98
C GLY A 76 -7.41 -11.65 11.86
N GLN A 77 -7.69 -10.64 11.03
CA GLN A 77 -8.59 -10.75 9.87
C GLN A 77 -7.88 -11.29 8.63
N VAL A 78 -7.04 -12.30 8.81
CA VAL A 78 -6.71 -13.22 7.74
C VAL A 78 -7.94 -14.11 7.60
N HIS A 79 -8.70 -13.97 6.51
CA HIS A 79 -9.97 -14.67 6.28
C HIS A 79 -10.01 -16.06 6.95
N PRO A 80 -10.96 -16.33 7.87
CA PRO A 80 -11.02 -17.59 8.62
C PRO A 80 -11.27 -18.84 7.74
N HIS A 81 -11.44 -18.67 6.43
CA HIS A 81 -11.70 -19.76 5.47
C HIS A 81 -10.48 -20.16 4.64
N ARG A 82 -9.33 -19.45 4.72
CA ARG A 82 -8.13 -19.84 3.99
C ARG A 82 -7.31 -20.83 4.83
N GLY A 83 -7.55 -22.13 4.63
CA GLY A 83 -6.90 -23.23 5.37
C GLY A 83 -7.78 -23.95 6.40
N SER A 84 -9.09 -23.66 6.46
CA SER A 84 -10.03 -24.51 7.21
C SER A 84 -10.14 -25.88 6.54
N ALA A 85 -10.32 -26.94 7.32
CA ALA A 85 -10.54 -28.32 6.84
C ALA A 85 -11.73 -28.45 5.86
N ALA A 86 -12.57 -27.41 5.72
CA ALA A 86 -13.64 -27.30 4.75
C ALA A 86 -13.21 -26.75 3.36
N GLN A 87 -11.95 -26.32 3.19
CA GLN A 87 -11.43 -25.87 1.91
C GLN A 87 -11.10 -27.09 1.03
N SER A 88 -12.14 -27.59 0.36
CA SER A 88 -12.12 -28.53 -0.77
C SER A 88 -11.04 -29.62 -0.69
N GLN A 89 -11.37 -30.73 -0.01
CA GLN A 89 -10.72 -32.01 -0.28
C GLN A 89 -10.81 -32.27 -1.79
N GLU A 90 -9.68 -32.58 -2.43
CA GLU A 90 -9.67 -33.09 -3.79
C GLU A 90 -10.62 -34.29 -3.86
N THR A 91 -11.61 -34.22 -4.76
CA THR A 91 -12.54 -35.33 -4.98
C THR A 91 -11.72 -36.59 -5.29
N PRO A 92 -11.87 -37.69 -4.52
CA PRO A 92 -11.09 -38.89 -4.78
C PRO A 92 -11.40 -39.40 -6.19
N LYS A 93 -10.36 -39.54 -7.00
CA LYS A 93 -10.45 -40.07 -8.36
C LYS A 93 -11.02 -41.49 -8.28
N LYS A 94 -12.20 -41.72 -8.87
CA LYS A 94 -12.83 -43.04 -8.95
C LYS A 94 -11.83 -44.04 -9.57
N PRO A 95 -11.64 -45.25 -9.02
CA PRO A 95 -10.86 -46.28 -9.69
C PRO A 95 -11.56 -46.66 -10.99
N GLU A 96 -10.82 -46.68 -12.09
CA GLU A 96 -11.28 -47.30 -13.34
C GLU A 96 -11.45 -48.81 -13.09
N GLU A 97 -12.69 -49.28 -13.16
CA GLU A 97 -12.97 -50.72 -13.24
C GLU A 97 -12.39 -51.26 -14.55
N LYS A 98 -11.66 -52.37 -14.44
CA LYS A 98 -11.05 -53.12 -15.56
C LYS A 98 -12.08 -53.89 -16.36
#